data_AF-A0A2N1Q329-F1
#
_entry.id   AF-A0A2N1Q329-F1
#
_cell.length_a   1.000
_cell.length_b   1.000
_cell.length_c   1.000
_cell.angle_alpha   90.00
_cell.angle_beta   90.00
_cell.angle_gamma   90.00
#
_symmetry.space_group_name_H-M   'P 1'
#
loop_
_entity.id
_entity.type
_entity.pdbx_description
1 polymer ?
#
loop_
_entity_poly.entity_id
_entity_poly.type
_entity_poly.pdbx_seq_one_letter_code
_entity_poly.pdbx_strand_id
1 'polypeptide(L)'
;MTNKNVFGVVLIVLGVLFLLDKLNVIPFNIFFAGWWTLLLIIPALMSMSKQGVTVGNMILLIVGIVLLLREQGVDLDGYLLPGVLIILGIGLFIKR
;
A
#
# COMPACT_ATOMS: atom_id res chain seq x y z
N MET A 1 -11.46 -24.26 -20.93
CA MET A 1 -12.25 -23.02 -20.95
C MET A 1 -11.29 -21.86 -21.03
N THR A 2 -11.37 -21.04 -22.08
CA THR A 2 -10.41 -20.00 -22.44
C THR A 2 -10.27 -18.98 -21.31
N ASN A 3 -9.05 -18.70 -20.84
CA ASN A 3 -8.71 -17.85 -19.67
C ASN A 3 -9.48 -16.51 -19.58
N LYS A 4 -9.97 -16.01 -20.72
CA LYS A 4 -10.80 -14.79 -20.84
C LYS A 4 -12.15 -14.90 -20.11
N ASN A 5 -12.78 -16.07 -20.10
CA ASN A 5 -14.10 -16.26 -19.49
C ASN A 5 -14.01 -16.27 -17.96
N VAL A 6 -12.93 -16.84 -17.39
CA VAL A 6 -12.69 -16.84 -15.94
C VAL A 6 -12.46 -15.42 -15.45
N PHE A 7 -11.65 -14.64 -16.18
CA PHE A 7 -11.39 -13.24 -15.82
C PHE A 7 -12.67 -12.39 -15.87
N GLY A 8 -13.53 -12.60 -16.87
CA GLY A 8 -14.83 -11.94 -16.96
C GLY A 8 -15.74 -12.26 -15.77
N VAL A 9 -15.82 -13.53 -15.38
CA VAL A 9 -16.62 -13.96 -14.21
C VAL A 9 -16.07 -13.36 -12.92
N VAL A 10 -14.74 -13.34 -12.73
CA VAL A 10 -14.10 -12.72 -11.56
C VAL A 10 -14.41 -11.22 -11.50
N LEU A 11 -14.39 -10.52 -12.63
CA LEU A 11 -14.68 -9.09 -12.71
C LEU A 11 -16.15 -8.78 -12.38
N ILE A 12 -17.07 -9.62 -12.86
CA ILE A 12 -18.50 -9.52 -12.54
C ILE A 12 -18.71 -9.73 -11.03
N VAL A 13 -18.10 -10.76 -10.44
CA VAL A 13 -18.22 -11.04 -8.99
C VAL A 13 -17.65 -9.89 -8.16
N LEU A 14 -16.47 -9.38 -8.51
CA LEU A 14 -15.89 -8.21 -7.84
C LEU A 14 -16.80 -6.98 -7.94
N GLY A 15 -17.35 -6.69 -9.12
CA GLY A 15 -18.27 -5.58 -9.33
C GLY A 15 -19.55 -5.70 -8.49
N VAL A 16 -20.13 -6.91 -8.40
CA VAL A 16 -21.31 -7.19 -7.57
C VAL A 16 -20.99 -6.97 -6.09
N LEU A 17 -19.85 -7.48 -5.61
CA LEU A 17 -19.42 -7.30 -4.22
C LEU A 17 -19.22 -5.81 -3.86
N PHE A 18 -18.60 -5.03 -4.75
CA PHE A 18 -18.46 -3.57 -4.58
C PHE A 18 -19.82 -2.86 -4.55
N LEU A 19 -20.78 -3.30 -5.38
CA LEU A 19 -22.10 -2.69 -5.44
C LEU A 19 -22.92 -3.00 -4.17
N LEU A 20 -22.84 -4.24 -3.67
CA LEU A 20 -23.51 -4.67 -2.43
C LEU A 20 -22.96 -3.97 -1.19
N ASP A 21 -21.64 -3.73 -1.14
CA ASP A 21 -20.98 -2.94 -0.10
C ASP A 21 -21.46 -1.48 -0.11
N LYS A 22 -21.53 -0.84 -1.30
CA LYS A 22 -22.08 0.52 -1.43
C LYS A 22 -23.56 0.63 -1.07
N LEU A 23 -24.33 -0.43 -1.26
CA LEU A 23 -25.73 -0.49 -0.87
C LEU A 23 -25.94 -0.83 0.62
N ASN A 24 -24.86 -1.00 1.41
CA ASN A 24 -24.89 -1.40 2.83
C ASN A 24 -25.66 -2.71 3.09
N VAL A 25 -25.83 -3.57 2.08
CA VAL A 25 -26.58 -4.84 2.21
C VAL A 25 -25.71 -5.90 2.88
N ILE A 26 -24.42 -5.92 2.56
CA ILE A 26 -23.41 -6.78 3.19
C ILE A 26 -22.19 -5.89 3.44
N PRO A 27 -21.70 -5.72 4.69
CA PRO A 27 -20.45 -5.01 4.93
C PRO A 27 -19.31 -5.88 4.39
N PHE A 28 -18.88 -5.59 3.16
CA PHE A 28 -17.88 -6.39 2.45
C PHE A 28 -16.61 -5.56 2.29
N ASN A 29 -15.93 -5.34 3.42
CA ASN A 29 -14.72 -4.54 3.51
C ASN A 29 -13.49 -5.38 3.07
N ILE A 30 -13.43 -5.77 1.79
CA ILE A 30 -12.26 -6.50 1.22
C ILE A 30 -10.99 -5.64 1.24
N PHE A 31 -11.18 -4.33 1.41
CA PHE A 31 -10.20 -3.30 1.23
C PHE A 31 -10.26 -2.39 2.44
N PHE A 32 -9.52 -2.73 3.49
CA PHE A 32 -9.36 -1.86 4.65
C PHE A 32 -8.87 -0.47 4.23
N ALA A 33 -9.16 0.55 5.05
CA ALA A 33 -8.73 1.92 4.76
C ALA A 33 -7.21 1.97 4.53
N GLY A 34 -6.80 2.45 3.35
CA GLY A 34 -5.39 2.47 2.95
C GLY A 34 -4.85 1.21 2.28
N TRP A 35 -5.66 0.21 1.91
CA TRP A 35 -5.21 -0.99 1.19
C TRP A 35 -4.37 -0.70 -0.07
N TRP A 36 -4.65 0.40 -0.78
CA TRP A 36 -3.94 0.79 -2.00
C TRP A 36 -2.45 1.06 -1.75
N THR A 37 -2.09 1.45 -0.52
CA THR A 37 -0.70 1.70 -0.11
C THR A 37 0.14 0.42 -0.10
N LEU A 38 -0.50 -0.76 -0.02
CA LEU A 38 0.20 -2.04 -0.19
C LEU A 38 0.87 -2.14 -1.57
N LEU A 39 0.36 -1.46 -2.60
CA LEU A 39 0.99 -1.39 -3.92
C LEU A 39 2.35 -0.67 -3.89
N LEU A 40 2.63 0.13 -2.86
CA LEU A 40 3.94 0.75 -2.63
C LEU A 40 4.81 -0.14 -1.73
N ILE A 41 4.23 -0.66 -0.65
CA ILE A 41 4.94 -1.45 0.37
C ILE A 41 5.43 -2.78 -0.21
N ILE A 42 4.59 -3.50 -0.95
CA ILE A 42 4.92 -4.83 -1.49
C ILE A 42 6.12 -4.79 -2.45
N PRO A 43 6.16 -3.96 -3.51
CA PRO A 43 7.33 -3.88 -4.39
C PRO A 43 8.57 -3.33 -3.68
N ALA A 44 8.42 -2.45 -2.67
CA ALA A 44 9.53 -2.01 -1.84
C ALA A 44 10.17 -3.19 -1.09
N LEU A 45 9.37 -4.00 -0.40
CA LEU A 45 9.82 -5.21 0.31
C LEU A 45 10.43 -6.23 -0.64
N MET A 46 9.81 -6.46 -1.81
CA MET A 46 10.37 -7.36 -2.82
C MET A 46 11.72 -6.86 -3.35
N SER A 47 11.87 -5.56 -3.56
CA SER A 47 13.15 -4.95 -3.94
C SER A 47 14.18 -5.11 -2.83
N MET A 48 13.83 -4.85 -1.57
CA MET A 48 14.71 -5.02 -0.42
C MET A 48 15.19 -6.47 -0.26
N SER A 49 14.30 -7.45 -0.47
CA SER A 49 14.63 -8.87 -0.40
C SER A 49 15.56 -9.33 -1.53
N LYS A 50 15.43 -8.77 -2.74
CA LYS A 50 16.22 -9.19 -3.91
C LYS A 50 17.52 -8.41 -4.08
N GLN A 51 17.52 -7.12 -3.81
CA GLN A 51 18.60 -6.17 -4.12
C GLN A 51 19.26 -5.61 -2.85
N GLY A 52 18.77 -5.98 -1.66
CA GLY A 52 19.19 -5.39 -0.40
C GLY A 52 18.50 -4.05 -0.13
N VAL A 53 18.77 -3.49 1.04
CA VAL A 53 18.23 -2.19 1.45
C VAL A 53 18.91 -1.08 0.66
N THR A 54 18.13 -0.33 -0.11
CA THR A 54 18.59 0.82 -0.89
C THR A 54 17.80 2.06 -0.45
N VAL A 55 18.35 3.25 -0.72
CA VAL A 55 17.67 4.51 -0.37
C VAL A 55 16.31 4.60 -1.06
N GLY A 56 16.21 4.17 -2.33
CA GLY A 56 14.97 4.22 -3.10
C GLY A 56 13.88 3.30 -2.54
N ASN A 57 14.21 2.02 -2.28
CA ASN A 57 13.22 1.09 -1.73
C ASN A 57 12.86 1.41 -0.27
N MET A 58 13.78 1.97 0.52
CA MET A 58 13.50 2.46 1.87
C MET A 58 12.51 3.64 1.85
N ILE A 59 12.74 4.65 1.00
CA ILE A 59 11.82 5.78 0.85
C ILE A 59 10.43 5.28 0.41
N LEU A 60 10.38 4.39 -0.60
CA LEU A 60 9.13 3.85 -1.13
C LEU A 60 8.32 3.11 -0.04
N LEU A 61 9.01 2.30 0.77
CA LEU A 61 8.41 1.59 1.90
C LEU A 61 7.81 2.57 2.92
N ILE A 62 8.56 3.59 3.29
CA ILE A 62 8.19 4.54 4.36
C ILE A 62 7.02 5.41 3.92
N VAL A 63 7.03 5.90 2.68
CA VAL A 63 5.89 6.61 2.09
C VAL A 63 4.65 5.73 2.13
N GLY A 64 4.77 4.45 1.76
CA GLY A 64 3.66 3.49 1.84
C GLY A 64 3.12 3.31 3.26
N ILE A 65 3.98 3.13 4.26
CA ILE A 65 3.58 2.95 5.67
C ILE A 65 2.91 4.21 6.22
N VAL A 66 3.47 5.38 5.93
CA VAL A 66 2.91 6.67 6.35
C VAL A 66 1.49 6.87 5.81
N LEU A 67 1.30 6.61 4.52
CA LEU A 67 -0.01 6.71 3.89
C LEU A 67 -1.00 5.71 4.48
N LEU A 68 -0.54 4.49 4.79
CA LEU A 68 -1.38 3.47 5.40
C LEU A 68 -1.86 3.91 6.79
N LEU A 69 -0.96 4.41 7.63
CA LEU A 69 -1.28 4.87 8.98
C LEU A 69 -2.24 6.07 8.94
N ARG A 70 -2.06 6.99 7.99
CA ARG A 70 -2.97 8.11 7.77
C ARG A 70 -4.38 7.66 7.43
N GLU A 71 -4.51 6.67 6.54
CA GLU A 71 -5.80 6.09 6.16
C GLU A 71 -6.47 5.30 7.29
N GLN A 72 -5.67 4.74 8.21
CA GLN A 72 -6.16 4.10 9.44
C GLN A 72 -6.61 5.10 10.52
N GLY A 73 -6.52 6.41 10.25
CA GLY A 73 -6.90 7.45 11.21
C GLY A 73 -5.86 7.69 12.30
N VAL A 74 -4.62 7.24 12.11
CA VAL A 74 -3.51 7.59 13.00
C VAL A 74 -3.09 9.03 12.68
N ASP A 75 -3.24 9.90 13.67
CA ASP A 75 -2.90 11.31 13.54
C ASP A 75 -1.37 11.47 13.57
N LEU A 76 -0.77 11.67 12.39
CA LEU A 76 0.68 11.84 12.21
C LEU A 76 1.07 13.31 12.02
N ASP A 77 0.11 14.23 12.18
CA ASP A 77 0.32 15.65 12.00
C ASP A 77 1.43 16.15 12.94
N GLY A 78 2.51 16.67 12.34
CA GLY A 78 3.72 17.11 13.04
C GLY A 78 4.89 16.12 13.03
N TYR A 79 4.66 14.82 12.86
CA TYR A 79 5.72 13.79 12.84
C TYR A 79 6.17 13.37 11.43
N LEU A 80 5.36 13.67 10.42
CA LEU A 80 5.66 13.37 9.01
C LEU A 80 6.95 14.03 8.53
N LEU A 81 7.07 15.34 8.76
CA LEU A 81 8.20 16.15 8.26
C LEU A 81 9.52 15.77 8.95
N PRO A 82 9.57 15.63 10.29
CA PRO A 82 10.75 15.10 10.99
C PRO A 82 11.09 13.67 10.59
N GLY A 83 10.07 12.78 10.48
CA GLY A 83 10.27 11.38 10.12
C GLY A 83 10.91 11.22 8.74
N VAL A 84 10.37 11.91 7.73
CA VAL A 84 10.91 11.89 6.36
C VAL A 84 12.35 12.43 6.33
N LEU A 85 12.65 13.53 7.06
CA LEU A 85 14.00 14.10 7.11
C LEU A 85 15.02 13.16 7.75
N ILE A 86 14.69 12.52 8.88
CA ILE A 86 15.57 11.56 9.57
C ILE A 86 15.89 10.38 8.63
N ILE A 87 14.86 9.87 7.95
CA ILE A 87 14.98 8.73 7.04
C ILE A 87 15.83 9.09 5.82
N LEU A 88 15.62 10.26 5.21
CA LEU A 88 16.46 10.74 4.12
C LEU A 88 17.91 10.91 4.56
N GLY A 89 18.14 11.42 5.78
CA GLY A 89 19.47 11.53 6.38
C GLY A 89 20.15 10.18 6.57
N ILE A 90 19.44 9.18 7.09
CA ILE A 90 19.96 7.80 7.25
C ILE A 90 20.25 7.16 5.90
N GLY A 91 19.35 7.33 4.92
CA GLY A 91 19.56 6.82 3.55
C GLY A 91 20.81 7.38 2.89
N LEU A 92 21.10 8.67 3.08
CA LEU A 92 22.35 9.28 2.60
C LEU A 92 23.59 8.67 3.26
N PHE A 93 23.50 8.27 4.53
CA PHE A 93 24.61 7.65 5.26
C PHE A 93 24.88 6.20 4.84
N ILE A 94 23.84 5.44 4.48
CA ILE A 94 23.95 4.03 4.09
C ILE A 94 24.61 3.84 2.72
N LYS A 95 24.66 4.88 1.88
CA LYS A 95 25.29 4.81 0.55
C LYS A 95 26.83 4.95 0.57
N ARG A 96 27.48 4.71 1.70
CA ARG A 96 28.95 4.67 1.80
C ARG A 96 29.45 3.24 2.02
#